data_AF-A0A3D1E0Y7-F1
#
_entry.id   AF-A0A3D1E0Y7-F1
#
_cell.length_a   1.000
_cell.length_b   1.000
_cell.length_c   1.000
_cell.angle_alpha   90.00
_cell.angle_beta   90.00
_cell.angle_gamma   90.00
#
_symmetry.space_group_name_H-M   'P 1'
#
loop_
_entity.id
_entity.type
_entity.pdbx_description
1 polymer ?
#
loop_
_entity_poly.entity_id
_entity_poly.type
_entity_poly.pdbx_seq_one_letter_code
_entity_poly.pdbx_strand_id
1 'polypeptide(L)'
;GRKTVTGEYMPWTWTLNDSGEGLFFDTRQAAFDYLQAAVDAGDHSVDVGCMQVNTKWHMDGFFELADMLDPVQNADYAASFLLDLFAAHQSWDGAVKHYHSSDPAKNVQYHARVLAELETFLASRDDSNTPEMTQVANADVMPAGDRRLPLSGETIQMAIEPEFGSAEFPPQQTVAASTPETSAANTDMPLNMA
;
A
#
# COMPACT_ATOMS: atom_id res chain seq x y z
N GLY A 1 -5.32 -12.97 -4.21
CA GLY A 1 -5.41 -12.93 -5.69
C GLY A 1 -6.64 -13.70 -6.15
N ARG A 2 -7.13 -13.42 -7.36
CA ARG A 2 -8.26 -14.15 -7.94
C ARG A 2 -7.73 -15.42 -8.62
N LYS A 3 -8.38 -16.57 -8.36
CA LYS A 3 -8.06 -17.82 -9.07
C LYS A 3 -8.58 -17.73 -10.51
N THR A 4 -7.70 -17.97 -11.46
CA THR A 4 -8.02 -17.97 -12.89
C THR A 4 -8.69 -19.27 -13.32
N VAL A 5 -9.18 -19.28 -14.56
CA VAL A 5 -9.63 -20.52 -15.23
C VAL A 5 -8.50 -21.54 -15.42
N THR A 6 -7.23 -21.09 -15.47
CA THR A 6 -6.04 -21.95 -15.52
C THR A 6 -5.63 -22.51 -14.15
N GLY A 7 -6.28 -22.04 -13.08
CA GLY A 7 -6.01 -22.45 -11.71
C GLY A 7 -4.92 -21.67 -10.99
N GLU A 8 -4.30 -20.71 -11.68
CA GLU A 8 -3.28 -19.80 -11.14
C GLU A 8 -3.93 -18.68 -10.32
N TYR A 9 -3.16 -18.02 -9.45
CA TYR A 9 -3.62 -16.83 -8.74
C TYR A 9 -3.02 -15.58 -9.39
N MET A 10 -3.89 -14.67 -9.83
CA MET A 10 -3.46 -13.38 -10.39
C MET A 10 -3.74 -12.25 -9.40
N PRO A 11 -2.87 -11.22 -9.33
CA PRO A 11 -3.26 -9.96 -8.74
C PRO A 11 -4.46 -9.41 -9.52
N TRP A 12 -5.47 -8.95 -8.77
CA TRP A 12 -6.73 -8.47 -9.34
C TRP A 12 -6.94 -7.04 -8.85
N THR A 13 -7.20 -6.13 -9.79
CA THR A 13 -7.18 -4.69 -9.53
C THR A 13 -8.43 -4.23 -8.78
N TRP A 14 -9.58 -4.89 -9.01
CA TRP A 14 -10.85 -4.58 -8.35
C TRP A 14 -11.08 -5.53 -7.17
N THR A 15 -10.10 -5.55 -6.27
CA THR A 15 -10.15 -6.30 -5.02
C THR A 15 -10.35 -5.34 -3.87
N LEU A 16 -11.28 -5.69 -2.99
CA LEU A 16 -11.47 -5.03 -1.70
C LEU A 16 -11.26 -6.04 -0.57
N ASN A 17 -10.85 -5.57 0.59
CA ASN A 17 -10.92 -6.33 1.82
C ASN A 17 -11.73 -5.51 2.83
N ASP A 18 -12.86 -6.05 3.25
CA ASP A 18 -13.68 -5.45 4.30
C ASP A 18 -13.71 -6.41 5.49
N SER A 19 -13.23 -5.94 6.64
CA SER A 19 -13.28 -6.70 7.90
C SER A 19 -12.65 -8.10 7.84
N GLY A 20 -11.67 -8.31 6.95
CA GLY A 20 -10.99 -9.58 6.73
C GLY A 20 -11.60 -10.46 5.64
N GLU A 21 -12.71 -10.03 5.02
CA GLU A 21 -13.33 -10.67 3.87
C GLU A 21 -12.78 -10.11 2.56
N GLY A 22 -12.09 -10.94 1.80
CA GLY A 22 -11.59 -10.60 0.47
C GLY A 22 -12.69 -10.66 -0.58
N LEU A 23 -13.04 -9.51 -1.15
CA LEU A 23 -14.05 -9.33 -2.18
C LEU A 23 -13.38 -9.11 -3.54
N PHE A 24 -13.88 -9.79 -4.57
CA PHE A 24 -13.32 -9.75 -5.92
C PHE A 24 -14.42 -9.42 -6.93
N PHE A 25 -14.37 -8.22 -7.50
CA PHE A 25 -15.41 -7.72 -8.40
C PHE A 25 -15.02 -7.95 -9.86
N ASP A 26 -16.00 -8.18 -10.73
CA ASP A 26 -15.75 -8.35 -12.16
C ASP A 26 -15.54 -7.02 -12.90
N THR A 27 -15.89 -5.88 -12.30
CA THR A 27 -15.73 -4.57 -12.90
C THR A 27 -15.30 -3.54 -11.86
N ARG A 28 -14.63 -2.47 -12.32
CA ARG A 28 -14.31 -1.31 -11.49
C ARG A 28 -15.54 -0.68 -10.87
N GLN A 29 -16.63 -0.54 -11.65
CA GLN A 29 -17.85 0.09 -11.17
C GLN A 29 -18.48 -0.69 -10.01
N ALA A 30 -18.55 -2.03 -10.10
CA ALA A 30 -19.10 -2.84 -9.03
C ALA A 30 -18.28 -2.74 -7.73
N ALA A 31 -16.95 -2.68 -7.84
CA ALA A 31 -16.08 -2.42 -6.68
C ALA A 31 -16.31 -1.02 -6.10
N PHE A 32 -16.43 -0.02 -6.96
CA PHE A 32 -16.67 1.36 -6.52
C PHE A 32 -18.02 1.51 -5.83
N ASP A 33 -19.09 0.92 -6.37
CA ASP A 33 -20.43 0.99 -5.77
C ASP A 33 -20.44 0.39 -4.36
N TYR A 34 -19.75 -0.75 -4.17
CA TYR A 34 -19.56 -1.35 -2.85
C TYR A 34 -18.75 -0.44 -1.92
N LEU A 35 -17.60 0.06 -2.40
CA LEU A 35 -16.70 0.90 -1.63
C LEU A 35 -17.39 2.19 -1.16
N GLN A 36 -18.14 2.84 -2.05
CA GLN A 36 -18.92 4.02 -1.74
C GLN A 36 -19.98 3.72 -0.67
N ALA A 37 -20.70 2.60 -0.80
CA ALA A 37 -21.71 2.21 0.18
C ALA A 37 -21.09 1.93 1.56
N ALA A 38 -19.92 1.31 1.62
CA ALA A 38 -19.21 1.05 2.88
C ALA A 38 -18.80 2.36 3.57
N VAL A 39 -18.21 3.29 2.81
CA VAL A 39 -17.82 4.62 3.30
C VAL A 39 -19.04 5.42 3.77
N ASP A 40 -20.13 5.41 3.01
CA ASP A 40 -21.38 6.12 3.35
C ASP A 40 -22.08 5.53 4.58
N ALA A 41 -21.92 4.22 4.83
CA ALA A 41 -22.42 3.55 6.03
C ALA A 41 -21.61 3.89 7.29
N GLY A 42 -20.52 4.65 7.16
CA GLY A 42 -19.60 4.99 8.24
C GLY A 42 -18.57 3.89 8.54
N ASP A 43 -18.60 2.79 7.78
CA ASP A 43 -17.56 1.78 7.82
C ASP A 43 -16.40 2.22 6.92
N HIS A 44 -15.60 3.13 7.48
CA HIS A 44 -14.48 3.73 6.76
C HIS A 44 -13.29 2.78 6.62
N SER A 45 -13.36 1.49 6.94
CA SER A 45 -12.17 0.62 7.07
C SER A 45 -12.12 -0.50 6.03
N VAL A 46 -12.00 -0.12 4.75
CA VAL A 46 -11.88 -1.05 3.63
C VAL A 46 -10.48 -0.93 3.01
N ASP A 47 -9.77 -2.05 2.82
CA ASP A 47 -8.51 -2.08 2.07
C ASP A 47 -8.78 -2.19 0.57
N VAL A 48 -8.18 -1.31 -0.22
CA VAL A 48 -8.53 -1.11 -1.62
C VAL A 48 -7.38 -1.48 -2.56
N GLY A 49 -7.70 -2.23 -3.61
CA GLY A 49 -6.86 -2.38 -4.79
C GLY A 49 -5.66 -3.30 -4.61
N CYS A 50 -4.70 -3.20 -5.52
CA CYS A 50 -3.54 -4.09 -5.58
C CYS A 50 -2.59 -3.96 -4.37
N MET A 51 -2.50 -2.77 -3.76
CA MET A 51 -1.65 -2.51 -2.60
C MET A 51 -2.40 -2.49 -1.27
N GLN A 52 -3.71 -2.81 -1.30
CA GLN A 52 -4.57 -2.92 -0.12
C GLN A 52 -4.47 -1.66 0.76
N VAL A 53 -4.67 -0.49 0.15
CA VAL A 53 -4.62 0.81 0.83
C VAL A 53 -5.93 1.04 1.57
N ASN A 54 -5.87 1.27 2.88
CA ASN A 54 -7.06 1.37 3.72
C ASN A 54 -7.74 2.75 3.64
N THR A 55 -9.05 2.77 3.37
CA THR A 55 -9.84 4.01 3.25
C THR A 55 -9.78 4.88 4.52
N LYS A 56 -9.76 4.29 5.72
CA LYS A 56 -9.87 5.01 6.99
C LYS A 56 -8.73 6.00 7.21
N TRP A 57 -7.55 5.63 6.73
CA TRP A 57 -6.31 6.34 7.02
C TRP A 57 -5.79 7.11 5.82
N HIS A 58 -6.15 6.67 4.61
CA HIS A 58 -5.48 7.10 3.40
C HIS A 58 -6.41 7.73 2.35
N MET A 59 -7.73 7.74 2.56
CA MET A 59 -8.67 8.31 1.57
C MET A 59 -8.34 9.76 1.19
N ASP A 60 -7.91 10.59 2.14
CA ASP A 60 -7.57 12.00 1.91
C ASP A 60 -6.29 12.18 1.08
N GLY A 61 -5.54 11.11 0.85
CA GLY A 61 -4.37 11.08 -0.03
C GLY A 61 -4.71 11.00 -1.52
N PHE A 62 -5.99 10.83 -1.86
CA PHE A 62 -6.48 10.70 -3.23
C PHE A 62 -7.40 11.88 -3.58
N PHE A 63 -7.53 12.18 -4.87
CA PHE A 63 -8.42 13.26 -5.30
C PHE A 63 -9.89 12.87 -5.16
N GLU A 64 -10.23 11.63 -5.51
CA GLU A 64 -11.54 11.04 -5.22
C GLU A 64 -11.43 9.57 -4.82
N LEU A 65 -12.47 9.03 -4.17
CA LEU A 65 -12.52 7.64 -3.71
C LEU A 65 -12.29 6.63 -4.87
N ALA A 66 -12.73 7.00 -6.07
CA ALA A 66 -12.57 6.16 -7.26
C ALA A 66 -11.08 5.98 -7.66
N ASP A 67 -10.20 6.93 -7.32
CA ASP A 67 -8.78 6.85 -7.63
C ASP A 67 -8.06 5.76 -6.82
N MET A 68 -8.56 5.42 -5.62
CA MET A 68 -8.02 4.31 -4.84
C MET A 68 -8.15 2.96 -5.56
N LEU A 69 -9.11 2.83 -6.48
CA LEU A 69 -9.33 1.65 -7.33
C LEU A 69 -8.55 1.70 -8.66
N ASP A 70 -7.91 2.82 -8.99
CA ASP A 70 -6.99 2.87 -10.12
C ASP A 70 -5.67 2.18 -9.73
N PRO A 71 -5.23 1.15 -10.45
CA PRO A 71 -4.07 0.36 -10.04
C PRO A 71 -2.75 1.13 -10.09
N VAL A 72 -2.64 2.17 -10.92
CA VAL A 72 -1.43 3.00 -11.00
C VAL A 72 -1.43 3.95 -9.81
N GLN A 73 -2.52 4.69 -9.59
CA GLN A 73 -2.61 5.63 -8.47
C GLN A 73 -2.51 4.92 -7.11
N ASN A 74 -3.12 3.74 -6.97
CA ASN A 74 -3.01 2.90 -5.77
C ASN A 74 -1.55 2.49 -5.49
N ALA A 75 -0.82 2.08 -6.52
CA ALA A 75 0.58 1.69 -6.41
C ALA A 75 1.50 2.88 -6.10
N ASP A 76 1.29 4.01 -6.78
CA ASP A 76 2.07 5.24 -6.59
C ASP A 76 1.88 5.80 -5.18
N TYR A 77 0.64 5.80 -4.68
CA TYR A 77 0.35 6.22 -3.31
C TYR A 77 1.03 5.29 -2.29
N ALA A 78 0.88 3.97 -2.45
CA ALA A 78 1.49 2.99 -1.55
C ALA A 78 3.03 3.09 -1.53
N ALA A 79 3.64 3.31 -2.69
CA ALA A 79 5.09 3.50 -2.80
C ALA A 79 5.53 4.77 -2.06
N SER A 80 4.81 5.88 -2.24
CA SER A 80 5.07 7.14 -1.54
C SER A 80 4.95 6.97 -0.02
N PHE A 81 3.88 6.33 0.44
CA PHE A 81 3.69 6.04 1.86
C PHE A 81 4.79 5.15 2.44
N LEU A 82 5.24 4.13 1.69
CA LEU A 82 6.34 3.28 2.13
C LEU A 82 7.67 4.06 2.25
N LEU A 83 7.90 5.05 1.38
CA LEU A 83 9.06 5.94 1.49
C LEU A 83 8.97 6.85 2.73
N ASP A 84 7.79 7.35 3.06
CA ASP A 84 7.58 8.12 4.29
C ASP A 84 7.87 7.28 5.55
N LEU A 85 7.40 6.02 5.55
CA LEU A 85 7.71 5.07 6.62
C LEU A 85 9.20 4.75 6.69
N PHE A 86 9.88 4.64 5.55
CA PHE A 86 11.33 4.47 5.53
C PHE A 86 12.04 5.69 6.13
N ALA A 87 11.61 6.91 5.79
CA ALA A 87 12.15 8.12 6.38
C ALA A 87 11.92 8.18 7.91
N ALA A 88 10.75 7.71 8.39
CA ALA A 88 10.44 7.69 9.81
C ALA A 88 11.21 6.61 10.59
N HIS A 89 11.40 5.42 10.02
CA HIS A 89 11.95 4.25 10.71
C HIS A 89 13.40 3.92 10.34
N GLN A 90 13.97 4.63 9.36
CA GLN A 90 15.36 4.51 8.90
C GLN A 90 15.77 3.08 8.50
N SER A 91 14.79 2.26 8.11
CA SER A 91 15.00 0.87 7.71
C SER A 91 13.81 0.35 6.90
N TRP A 92 14.08 -0.53 5.93
CA TRP A 92 13.03 -1.18 5.15
C TRP A 92 12.22 -2.17 5.98
N ASP A 93 12.85 -2.89 6.91
CA ASP A 93 12.16 -3.76 7.88
C ASP A 93 11.16 -2.95 8.72
N GLY A 94 11.62 -1.82 9.29
CA GLY A 94 10.76 -0.90 10.03
C GLY A 94 9.63 -0.34 9.17
N ALA A 95 9.90 0.05 7.92
CA ALA A 95 8.89 0.57 7.01
C ALA A 95 7.81 -0.46 6.69
N VAL A 96 8.20 -1.67 6.27
CA VAL A 96 7.26 -2.75 5.93
C VAL A 96 6.45 -3.15 7.16
N LYS A 97 7.07 -3.23 8.33
CA LYS A 97 6.37 -3.54 9.58
C LYS A 97 5.23 -2.55 9.84
N HIS A 98 5.45 -1.26 9.64
CA HIS A 98 4.44 -0.23 9.94
C HIS A 98 3.47 0.05 8.79
N TYR A 99 3.64 -0.56 7.61
CA TYR A 99 2.79 -0.31 6.45
C TYR A 99 1.29 -0.56 6.71
N HIS A 100 0.93 -1.69 7.34
CA HIS A 100 -0.49 -1.99 7.61
C HIS A 100 -0.97 -1.59 9.02
N SER A 101 -0.07 -1.45 9.99
CA SER A 101 -0.45 -1.05 11.34
C SER A 101 0.77 -0.67 12.18
N SER A 102 0.65 0.34 13.01
CA SER A 102 1.63 0.65 14.06
C SER A 102 1.49 -0.23 15.31
N ASP A 103 0.37 -0.96 15.44
CA ASP A 103 0.13 -1.88 16.56
C ASP A 103 1.09 -3.09 16.52
N PRO A 104 1.94 -3.29 17.54
CA PRO A 104 2.89 -4.41 17.63
C PRO A 104 2.23 -5.79 17.46
N ALA A 105 1.00 -5.97 17.94
CA ALA A 105 0.32 -7.26 17.85
C ALA A 105 -0.05 -7.63 16.40
N LYS A 106 -0.30 -6.62 15.56
CA LYS A 106 -0.70 -6.78 14.16
C LYS A 106 0.50 -6.73 13.22
N ASN A 107 1.44 -5.83 13.48
CA ASN A 107 2.56 -5.58 12.57
C ASN A 107 3.56 -6.75 12.48
N VAL A 108 3.77 -7.49 13.58
CA VAL A 108 4.67 -8.65 13.58
C VAL A 108 4.14 -9.75 12.67
N GLN A 109 2.83 -10.03 12.73
CA GLN A 109 2.20 -11.06 11.89
C GLN A 109 2.21 -10.65 10.42
N TYR A 110 1.90 -9.40 10.13
CA TYR A 110 1.95 -8.86 8.77
C TYR A 110 3.37 -8.95 8.19
N HIS A 111 4.36 -8.45 8.93
CA HIS A 111 5.76 -8.45 8.51
C HIS A 111 6.26 -9.87 8.19
N ALA A 112 5.94 -10.85 9.05
CA ALA A 112 6.31 -12.25 8.82
C ALA A 112 5.71 -12.81 7.52
N ARG A 113 4.47 -12.44 7.18
CA ARG A 113 3.84 -12.85 5.91
C ARG A 113 4.56 -12.23 4.71
N VAL A 114 4.87 -10.94 4.76
CA VAL A 114 5.59 -10.25 3.66
C VAL A 114 6.96 -10.86 3.42
N LEU A 115 7.71 -11.16 4.50
CA LEU A 115 9.02 -11.79 4.37
C LEU A 115 8.95 -13.20 3.77
N ALA A 116 7.96 -14.01 4.16
CA ALA A 116 7.78 -15.34 3.60
C ALA A 116 7.49 -15.31 2.08
N GLU A 117 6.69 -14.33 1.64
CA GLU A 117 6.41 -14.15 0.20
C GLU A 117 7.62 -13.61 -0.56
N LEU A 118 8.40 -12.71 0.05
CA LEU A 118 9.65 -12.24 -0.53
C LEU A 118 10.66 -13.38 -0.70
N GLU A 119 10.82 -14.24 0.30
CA GLU A 119 11.69 -15.42 0.22
C GLU A 119 11.25 -16.36 -0.91
N THR A 120 9.95 -16.64 -1.02
CA THR A 120 9.37 -17.45 -2.09
C THR A 120 9.64 -16.83 -3.47
N PHE A 121 9.44 -15.52 -3.59
CA PHE A 121 9.72 -14.79 -4.83
C PHE A 121 11.22 -14.86 -5.21
N LEU A 122 12.13 -14.64 -4.26
CA LEU A 122 13.57 -14.72 -4.50
C LEU A 122 14.01 -16.12 -4.91
N ALA A 123 13.49 -17.17 -4.26
CA ALA A 123 13.76 -18.56 -4.63
C ALA A 123 13.28 -18.88 -6.06
N SER A 124 12.09 -18.41 -6.44
CA SER A 124 11.54 -18.60 -7.79
C SER A 124 12.36 -17.92 -8.90
N ARG A 125 13.13 -16.88 -8.56
CA ARG A 125 14.02 -16.18 -9.49
C ARG A 125 15.36 -16.89 -9.68
N ASP A 126 15.80 -17.66 -8.71
CA ASP A 126 17.05 -18.41 -8.78
C ASP A 126 16.88 -19.68 -9.64
N ASP A 127 15.68 -20.27 -9.65
CA ASP A 127 15.34 -21.45 -10.44
C ASP A 127 14.99 -21.17 -11.90
N SER A 128 14.86 -19.89 -12.30
CA SER A 128 14.49 -19.50 -13.67
C SER A 128 14.92 -18.06 -13.98
N ASN A 129 15.84 -17.92 -14.95
CA ASN A 129 16.16 -16.72 -15.76
C ASN A 129 17.53 -16.04 -15.51
N THR A 130 18.59 -16.59 -16.10
CA THR A 130 19.59 -15.74 -16.76
C THR A 130 18.88 -15.10 -17.95
N PRO A 131 18.66 -13.78 -18.00
CA PRO A 131 18.11 -13.17 -19.21
C PRO A 131 19.16 -13.31 -20.32
N GLU A 132 18.97 -14.30 -21.18
CA GLU A 132 19.60 -14.33 -22.49
C GLU A 132 19.08 -13.09 -23.24
N MET A 133 19.94 -12.09 -23.32
CA MET A 133 19.75 -10.87 -24.10
C MET A 133 19.59 -11.28 -25.57
N THR A 134 18.36 -11.62 -25.95
CA THR A 134 17.99 -11.91 -27.33
C THR A 134 18.24 -10.64 -28.13
N GLN A 135 19.28 -10.66 -28.96
CA GLN A 135 19.61 -9.57 -29.87
C GLN A 135 18.40 -9.29 -30.75
N VAL A 136 17.75 -8.14 -30.53
CA VAL A 136 16.81 -7.61 -31.51
C VAL A 136 17.65 -7.14 -32.68
N ALA A 137 17.47 -7.84 -33.80
CA ALA A 137 18.15 -7.62 -35.05
C ALA A 137 18.01 -6.17 -35.53
N ASN A 138 19.10 -5.68 -36.14
CA ASN A 138 19.19 -4.41 -36.83
C ASN A 138 18.06 -4.23 -37.84
N ALA A 139 17.29 -3.14 -37.70
CA ALA A 139 16.46 -2.60 -38.76
C ALA A 139 16.76 -1.09 -38.93
N ASP A 140 17.52 -0.81 -39.99
CA ASP A 140 17.60 0.43 -40.76
C ASP A 140 17.92 1.76 -40.05
N VAL A 141 19.23 1.97 -39.80
CA VAL A 141 19.82 3.31 -39.64
C VAL A 141 20.46 3.74 -40.95
N MET A 142 19.92 4.79 -41.58
CA MET A 142 20.53 5.48 -42.72
C MET A 142 21.86 6.16 -42.31
N PRO A 143 22.87 6.28 -43.19
CA PRO A 143 24.24 6.58 -42.77
C PRO A 143 24.58 8.07 -42.64
N ALA A 144 25.39 8.34 -41.61
CA ALA A 144 26.45 9.33 -41.44
C ALA A 144 26.36 10.69 -42.18
N GLY A 145 26.08 11.74 -41.40
CA GLY A 145 26.48 13.12 -41.68
C GLY A 145 27.55 13.57 -40.68
N ASP A 146 28.78 13.59 -41.16
CA ASP A 146 30.02 13.91 -40.46
C ASP A 146 30.06 15.37 -39.96
N ARG A 147 30.31 15.63 -38.67
CA ARG A 147 30.89 16.90 -38.19
C ARG A 147 31.43 16.78 -36.76
N ARG A 148 32.77 16.82 -36.68
CA ARG A 148 33.58 16.93 -35.47
C ARG A 148 33.20 18.13 -34.58
N LEU A 149 33.40 17.91 -33.27
CA LEU A 149 33.29 18.80 -32.10
C LEU A 149 34.02 20.16 -32.26
N PRO A 150 33.71 21.13 -31.36
CA PRO A 150 34.68 21.33 -30.29
C PRO A 150 34.07 21.42 -28.89
N LEU A 151 34.84 20.88 -27.94
CA LEU A 151 34.80 21.15 -26.52
C LEU A 151 35.04 22.65 -26.28
N SER A 152 34.07 23.35 -25.70
CA SER A 152 34.31 24.58 -24.96
C SER A 152 33.48 24.51 -23.68
N GLY A 153 34.17 24.53 -22.54
CA GLY A 153 33.57 24.45 -21.23
C GLY A 153 32.78 25.70 -20.89
N GLU A 154 31.58 25.49 -20.35
CA GLU A 154 30.94 26.43 -19.45
C GLU A 154 30.11 25.62 -18.44
N THR A 155 30.51 25.72 -17.18
CA THR A 155 29.78 25.17 -16.04
C THR A 155 28.51 25.99 -15.84
N ILE A 156 27.34 25.42 -16.13
CA ILE A 156 26.07 25.96 -15.66
C ILE A 156 25.66 25.20 -14.41
N GLN A 157 25.88 25.85 -13.27
CA GLN A 157 25.24 25.53 -12.00
C GLN A 157 23.77 25.98 -12.10
N MET A 158 22.83 25.05 -12.24
CA MET A 158 21.41 25.33 -11.97
C MET A 158 21.02 24.57 -10.72
N ALA A 159 20.74 25.34 -9.67
CA ALA A 159 20.02 24.89 -8.50
C ALA A 159 18.67 24.32 -8.94
N ILE A 160 18.39 23.09 -8.51
CA ILE A 160 17.05 22.51 -8.54
C ILE A 160 16.67 22.34 -7.08
N GLU A 161 16.03 23.36 -6.51
CA GLU A 161 15.10 23.11 -5.42
C GLU A 161 13.73 22.88 -6.05
N PRO A 162 13.07 21.77 -5.73
CA PRO A 162 11.64 21.73 -5.67
C PRO A 162 11.25 21.78 -4.19
N GLU A 163 10.79 22.95 -3.77
CA GLU A 163 9.94 23.10 -2.59
C GLU A 163 8.67 22.25 -2.80
N PHE A 164 8.67 21.04 -2.24
CA PHE A 164 7.43 20.33 -1.93
C PHE A 164 7.30 20.33 -0.42
N GLY A 165 6.38 21.17 0.06
CA GLY A 165 6.03 21.26 1.46
C GLY A 165 5.74 19.88 2.03
N SER A 166 6.46 19.54 3.09
CA SER A 166 6.21 18.37 3.91
C SER A 166 4.74 18.42 4.33
N ALA A 167 3.94 17.48 3.85
CA ALA A 167 2.68 17.18 4.51
C ALA A 167 3.05 16.67 5.90
N GLU A 168 2.95 17.52 6.91
CA GLU A 168 3.03 17.09 8.30
C GLU A 168 1.86 16.14 8.55
N PHE A 169 2.15 14.84 8.48
CA PHE A 169 1.23 13.82 8.92
C PHE A 169 0.98 14.02 10.42
N PRO A 170 -0.27 14.19 10.86
CA PRO A 170 -0.56 14.29 12.28
C PRO A 170 -0.06 13.00 12.96
N PRO A 171 0.62 13.10 14.12
CA PRO A 171 1.06 11.91 14.84
C PRO A 171 -0.17 11.03 15.11
N GLN A 172 -0.10 9.76 14.68
CA GLN A 172 -1.13 8.79 15.04
C GLN A 172 -1.26 8.79 16.56
N GLN A 173 -2.44 9.16 17.05
CA GLN A 173 -2.72 9.26 18.48
C GLN A 173 -2.39 7.93 19.16
N THR A 174 -1.38 7.95 20.02
CA THR A 174 -1.18 6.91 21.01
C THR A 174 -2.34 7.00 22.01
N VAL A 175 -3.38 6.20 21.82
CA VAL A 175 -4.41 6.03 22.84
C VAL A 175 -3.77 5.36 24.06
N ALA A 176 -3.64 6.13 25.13
CA ALA A 176 -3.17 5.65 26.42
C ALA A 176 -4.05 4.50 26.89
N ALA A 177 -3.42 3.39 27.30
CA ALA A 177 -4.08 2.26 27.91
C ALA A 177 -4.93 2.72 29.10
N SER A 178 -6.26 2.65 28.95
CA SER A 178 -7.18 2.83 30.06
C SER A 178 -7.09 1.59 30.94
N THR A 179 -6.68 1.78 32.19
CA THR A 179 -6.71 0.78 33.26
C THR A 179 -8.15 0.29 33.47
N PRO A 180 -8.39 -1.01 33.69
CA PRO A 180 -9.72 -1.47 34.04
C PRO A 180 -10.06 -1.08 35.49
N GLU A 181 -11.07 -0.22 35.67
CA GLU A 181 -11.75 -0.06 36.95
C GLU A 181 -12.45 -1.37 37.32
N THR A 182 -12.22 -1.80 38.55
CA THR A 182 -12.75 -3.03 39.13
C THR A 182 -14.18 -2.77 39.59
N SER A 183 -15.14 -3.38 38.90
CA SER A 183 -16.54 -3.45 39.32
C SER A 183 -16.69 -4.31 40.59
N ALA A 184 -17.12 -3.71 41.70
CA ALA A 184 -17.59 -4.43 42.88
C ALA A 184 -19.11 -4.25 43.05
N ALA A 185 -19.82 -5.35 42.75
CA ALA A 185 -21.09 -5.83 43.31
C ALA A 185 -22.13 -4.84 43.84
N ASN A 186 -23.24 -4.70 43.09
CA ASN A 186 -24.56 -4.50 43.67
C ASN A 186 -25.26 -5.85 43.80
N THR A 187 -25.62 -6.24 45.02
CA THR A 187 -26.64 -7.27 45.29
C THR A 187 -27.51 -6.72 46.40
N ASP A 188 -28.69 -6.23 46.03
CA ASP A 188 -29.75 -5.91 46.98
C ASP A 188 -31.01 -6.65 46.53
N MET A 189 -31.44 -7.59 47.35
CA MET A 189 -32.68 -8.36 47.20
C MET A 189 -33.76 -7.71 48.06
N PRO A 190 -35.03 -7.66 47.61
CA PRO A 190 -36.09 -7.03 48.38
C PRO A 190 -36.58 -7.93 49.53
N LEU A 191 -36.58 -7.39 50.75
CA LEU A 191 -37.30 -7.97 51.89
C LEU A 191 -38.76 -7.53 51.88
N ASN A 192 -39.63 -8.53 51.80
CA ASN A 192 -41.08 -8.42 51.92
C ASN A 192 -41.49 -8.30 53.40
N MET A 193 -42.50 -7.49 53.70
CA MET A 193 -43.08 -7.33 55.04
C MET A 193 -43.92 -8.56 55.46
N ALA A 194 -43.75 -9.00 56.71
CA ALA A 194 -44.79 -9.48 57.62
C ALA A 194 -44.23 -9.57 59.05
#